data_AF-A0A218ZUG6-F1
#
_entry.id   AF-A0A218ZUG6-F1
#
_cell.length_a   1.000
_cell.length_b   1.000
_cell.length_c   1.000
_cell.angle_alpha   90.00
_cell.angle_beta   90.00
_cell.angle_gamma   90.00
#
_symmetry.space_group_name_H-M   'P 1'
#
loop_
_entity.id
_entity.type
_entity.pdbx_description
1 polymer ?
#
loop_
_entity_poly.entity_id
_entity_poly.type
_entity_poly.pdbx_seq_one_letter_code
_entity_poly.pdbx_strand_id
1 'polypeptide(L)'
;MKVAVGVQIIADLYGVDEELISDANRLYPVFEGAIKHGRLTEISSDYYQFQPKGASGVVLLAESHLSFHTWPEHGLVTLDIYTCGDPESADIAFNYIVSLLRPESVDYKKLNRGVKVEENVKVIRPQQIAIS
;
A
#
# COMPACT_ATOMS: atom_id res chain seq x y z
N MET A 1 -16.46 -7.07 -21.20
CA MET A 1 -16.37 -6.07 -20.12
C MET A 1 -14.95 -5.54 -20.11
N LYS A 2 -14.75 -4.23 -20.02
CA LYS A 2 -13.40 -3.68 -19.85
C LYS A 2 -12.92 -4.05 -18.44
N VAL A 3 -11.87 -4.84 -18.34
CA VAL A 3 -11.31 -5.29 -17.05
C VAL A 3 -10.27 -4.25 -16.63
N ALA A 4 -10.35 -3.75 -15.40
CA ALA A 4 -9.29 -2.94 -14.84
C ALA A 4 -8.06 -3.83 -14.60
N VAL A 5 -6.87 -3.38 -15.01
CA VAL A 5 -5.60 -4.08 -14.76
C VAL A 5 -5.32 -4.17 -13.25
N GLY A 6 -5.76 -3.18 -12.48
CA GLY A 6 -5.65 -3.19 -11.04
C GLY A 6 -6.43 -2.10 -10.33
N VAL A 7 -6.23 -2.02 -9.03
CA VAL A 7 -6.91 -1.12 -8.12
C VAL A 7 -5.88 -0.41 -7.26
N GLN A 8 -5.97 0.92 -7.21
CA GLN A 8 -5.11 1.74 -6.36
C GLN A 8 -5.96 2.46 -5.32
N ILE A 9 -5.61 2.29 -4.05
CA ILE A 9 -6.07 3.14 -2.96
C ILE A 9 -4.99 4.18 -2.71
N ILE A 10 -5.38 5.45 -2.75
CA ILE A 10 -4.56 6.59 -2.30
C ILE A 10 -5.23 7.16 -1.06
N ALA A 11 -4.48 7.33 0.03
CA ALA A 11 -5.06 7.67 1.32
C ALA A 11 -4.17 8.59 2.15
N ASP A 12 -4.83 9.49 2.86
CA ASP A 12 -4.26 10.34 3.91
C ASP A 12 -4.91 9.95 5.25
N LEU A 13 -4.07 9.61 6.22
CA LEU A 13 -4.46 9.21 7.56
C LEU A 13 -4.03 10.32 8.52
N TYR A 14 -5.00 10.98 9.14
CA TYR A 14 -4.78 12.13 10.03
C TYR A 14 -5.01 11.76 11.49
N GLY A 15 -4.26 12.41 12.40
CA GLY A 15 -4.35 12.16 13.84
C GLY A 15 -3.75 10.83 14.25
N VAL A 16 -2.73 10.35 13.55
CA VAL A 16 -1.96 9.16 13.93
C VAL A 16 -0.98 9.51 15.06
N ASP A 17 -0.81 8.59 16.00
CA ASP A 17 0.16 8.72 17.10
C ASP A 17 1.57 9.04 16.56
N GLU A 18 2.10 10.21 16.97
CA GLU A 18 3.40 10.72 16.54
C GLU A 18 4.53 9.71 16.76
N GLU A 19 4.56 9.04 17.92
CA GLU A 19 5.63 8.12 18.24
C GLU A 19 5.58 6.87 17.35
N LEU A 20 4.39 6.45 16.94
CA LEU A 20 4.22 5.28 16.07
C LEU A 20 4.79 5.52 14.67
N ILE A 21 4.65 6.76 14.17
CA ILE A 21 5.05 7.13 12.80
C ILE A 21 6.39 7.85 12.71
N SER A 22 7.09 8.02 13.84
CA SER A 22 8.39 8.71 13.89
C SER A 22 9.59 7.86 13.44
N ASP A 23 9.48 6.54 13.52
CA ASP A 23 10.58 5.59 13.30
C ASP A 23 10.21 4.51 12.27
N ALA A 24 11.05 4.35 11.24
CA ALA A 24 10.86 3.36 10.19
C ALA A 24 10.77 1.91 10.72
N ASN A 25 11.49 1.57 11.80
CA ASN A 25 11.44 0.24 12.43
C ASN A 25 10.08 -0.04 13.08
N ARG A 26 9.36 0.99 13.53
CA ARG A 26 8.00 0.85 14.06
C ARG A 26 6.98 0.64 12.95
N LEU A 27 7.23 1.22 11.77
CA LEU A 27 6.36 1.14 10.60
C LEU A 27 6.55 -0.16 9.81
N TYR A 28 7.77 -0.69 9.77
CA TYR A 28 8.09 -1.96 9.12
C TYR A 28 7.07 -3.07 9.42
N PRO A 29 6.80 -3.45 10.69
CA PRO A 29 5.84 -4.52 10.98
C PRO A 29 4.39 -4.19 10.59
N VAL A 30 4.02 -2.91 10.50
CA VAL A 30 2.68 -2.48 10.05
C VAL A 30 2.49 -2.81 8.57
N PHE A 31 3.45 -2.42 7.73
CA PHE A 31 3.35 -2.60 6.28
C PHE A 31 3.61 -4.06 5.86
N GLU A 32 4.54 -4.75 6.52
CA GLU A 32 4.74 -6.19 6.35
C GLU A 32 3.48 -6.99 6.72
N GLY A 33 2.84 -6.60 7.83
CA GLY A 33 1.56 -7.17 8.23
C GLY A 33 0.48 -6.94 7.17
N ALA A 34 0.41 -5.75 6.59
CA ALA A 34 -0.56 -5.41 5.55
C ALA A 34 -0.40 -6.28 4.30
N ILE A 35 0.85 -6.48 3.86
CA ILE A 35 1.19 -7.36 2.73
C ILE A 35 0.73 -8.78 3.00
N LYS A 36 1.06 -9.32 4.18
CA LYS A 36 0.68 -10.67 4.57
C LYS A 36 -0.83 -10.87 4.65
N HIS A 37 -1.57 -9.95 5.27
CA HIS A 37 -3.02 -10.05 5.43
C HIS A 37 -3.75 -9.83 4.11
N GLY A 38 -3.26 -8.92 3.28
CA GLY A 38 -3.74 -8.70 1.91
C GLY A 38 -3.39 -9.84 0.94
N ARG A 39 -2.67 -10.88 1.39
CA ARG A 39 -2.16 -11.98 0.54
C ARG A 39 -1.36 -11.46 -0.66
N LEU A 40 -0.67 -10.34 -0.47
CA LEU A 40 0.19 -9.71 -1.47
C LEU A 40 1.55 -10.42 -1.47
N THR A 41 2.17 -10.47 -2.65
CA THR A 41 3.52 -11.04 -2.79
C THR A 41 4.52 -9.90 -2.91
N GLU A 42 5.38 -9.75 -1.91
CA GLU A 42 6.52 -8.83 -1.97
C GLU A 42 7.63 -9.40 -2.87
N ILE A 43 8.23 -8.54 -3.70
CA ILE A 43 9.49 -8.79 -4.39
C ILE A 43 10.66 -8.23 -3.57
N SER A 44 10.52 -6.99 -3.11
CA SER A 44 11.52 -6.29 -2.31
C SER A 44 10.92 -5.06 -1.65
N SER A 45 11.52 -4.59 -0.57
CA SER A 45 11.13 -3.35 0.09
C SER A 45 12.34 -2.51 0.50
N ASP A 46 12.13 -1.20 0.60
CA ASP A 46 13.11 -0.24 1.09
C ASP A 46 12.42 0.81 1.96
N TYR A 47 13.06 1.15 3.08
CA TYR A 47 12.54 2.03 4.12
C TYR A 47 13.63 3.03 4.51
N TYR A 48 13.30 4.31 4.45
CA TYR A 48 14.22 5.39 4.77
C TYR A 48 13.76 6.15 6.00
N GLN A 49 14.63 6.23 7.01
CA GLN A 49 14.43 7.06 8.21
C GLN A 49 14.95 8.48 7.96
N PHE A 50 14.10 9.48 8.12
CA PHE A 50 14.49 10.89 8.12
C PHE A 50 14.95 11.37 9.51
N GLN A 51 15.60 12.53 9.52
CA GLN A 51 16.01 13.23 10.73
C GLN A 51 15.28 14.56 10.84
N PRO A 52 14.79 14.96 12.03
CA PRO A 52 14.90 14.25 13.31
C PRO A 52 13.90 13.09 13.48
N LYS A 53 12.84 13.02 12.68
CA LYS A 53 11.78 12.00 12.74
C LYS A 53 11.09 11.83 11.39
N GLY A 54 10.29 10.77 11.27
CA GLY A 54 9.52 10.43 10.09
C GLY A 54 10.24 9.48 9.14
N ALA A 55 9.49 8.79 8.32
CA ALA A 55 10.01 7.79 7.39
C ALA A 55 9.26 7.81 6.05
N SER A 56 9.92 7.24 5.04
CA SER A 56 9.27 6.79 3.81
C SER A 56 9.54 5.31 3.62
N GLY A 57 8.63 4.62 2.94
CA GLY A 57 8.90 3.27 2.48
C GLY A 57 8.19 2.96 1.19
N VAL A 58 8.79 2.05 0.44
CA VAL A 58 8.20 1.48 -0.76
C VAL A 58 8.41 -0.02 -0.74
N VAL A 59 7.35 -0.75 -1.07
CA VAL A 59 7.37 -2.18 -1.23
C VAL A 59 6.96 -2.49 -2.66
N LEU A 60 7.91 -3.06 -3.39
CA LEU A 60 7.67 -3.57 -4.72
C LEU A 60 6.91 -4.89 -4.58
N LEU A 61 5.68 -4.90 -5.08
CA LEU A 61 4.85 -6.10 -5.12
C LEU A 61 5.05 -6.80 -6.46
N ALA A 62 4.81 -8.11 -6.47
CA ALA A 62 4.69 -8.94 -7.67
C ALA A 62 3.92 -8.23 -8.79
N GLU A 63 2.84 -7.54 -8.41
CA GLU A 63 2.00 -6.80 -9.33
C GLU A 63 1.69 -5.42 -8.75
N SER A 64 2.61 -4.46 -8.99
CA SER A 64 2.60 -3.02 -8.62
C SER A 64 3.33 -2.63 -7.33
N HIS A 65 2.73 -1.99 -6.33
CA HIS A 65 3.46 -1.46 -5.17
C HIS A 65 2.57 -1.06 -3.97
N LEU A 66 3.21 -0.98 -2.81
CA LEU A 66 2.73 -0.22 -1.65
C LEU A 66 3.76 0.87 -1.33
N SER A 67 3.36 2.10 -1.06
CA SER A 67 4.27 3.14 -0.56
C SER A 67 3.63 3.98 0.54
N PHE A 68 4.46 4.59 1.37
CA PHE A 68 4.01 5.52 2.39
C PHE A 68 5.03 6.61 2.70
N HIS A 69 4.54 7.70 3.26
CA HIS A 69 5.32 8.80 3.81
C HIS A 69 4.67 9.29 5.10
N THR A 70 5.47 9.67 6.10
CA THR A 70 4.95 10.13 7.39
C THR A 70 5.44 11.53 7.75
N TRP A 71 4.56 12.32 8.36
CA TRP A 71 4.89 13.60 9.01
C TRP A 71 4.43 13.54 10.46
N PRO A 72 5.29 13.06 11.39
CA PRO A 72 4.92 12.88 12.78
C PRO A 72 4.46 14.17 13.48
N GLU A 73 5.07 15.31 13.15
CA GLU A 73 4.68 16.66 13.62
C GLU A 73 3.25 17.08 13.24
N HIS A 74 2.62 16.35 12.32
CA HIS A 74 1.25 16.57 11.88
C HIS A 74 0.34 15.38 12.17
N GLY A 75 0.85 14.32 12.80
CA GLY A 75 0.13 13.06 12.97
C GLY A 75 -0.38 12.50 11.63
N LEU A 76 0.41 12.67 10.55
CA LEU A 76 -0.01 12.39 9.18
C LEU A 76 0.76 11.21 8.59
N VAL A 77 0.04 10.30 7.96
CA VAL A 77 0.60 9.30 7.04
C VAL A 77 -0.12 9.41 5.71
N THR A 78 0.62 9.56 4.62
CA THR A 78 0.09 9.40 3.26
C THR A 78 0.55 8.06 2.72
N LEU A 79 -0.31 7.34 2.02
CA LEU A 79 0.02 6.02 1.48
C LEU A 79 -0.71 5.72 0.17
N ASP A 80 -0.07 4.85 -0.60
CA ASP A 80 -0.59 4.27 -1.83
C ASP A 80 -0.54 2.75 -1.70
N ILE A 81 -1.66 2.09 -1.98
CA ILE A 81 -1.74 0.63 -2.12
C ILE A 81 -2.26 0.36 -3.51
N TYR A 82 -1.35 0.03 -4.40
CA TYR A 82 -1.70 -0.43 -5.74
C TYR A 82 -1.55 -1.95 -5.75
N THR A 83 -2.59 -2.65 -6.23
CA THR A 83 -2.55 -4.08 -6.51
C THR A 83 -3.11 -4.34 -7.91
N CYS A 84 -2.52 -5.29 -8.63
CA CYS A 84 -3.21 -5.88 -9.78
C CYS A 84 -4.03 -7.09 -9.31
N GLY A 85 -5.00 -7.51 -10.12
CA GLY A 85 -5.85 -8.66 -9.78
C GLY A 85 -6.99 -8.31 -8.82
N ASP A 86 -7.09 -9.05 -7.71
CA ASP A 86 -8.25 -9.03 -6.80
C ASP A 86 -8.41 -7.68 -6.06
N PRO A 87 -9.48 -6.91 -6.34
CA PRO A 87 -9.76 -5.64 -5.67
C PRO A 87 -9.89 -5.73 -4.15
N GLU A 88 -10.21 -6.91 -3.60
CA GLU A 88 -10.38 -7.14 -2.16
C GLU A 88 -9.02 -7.10 -1.43
N SER A 89 -7.94 -7.50 -2.09
CA SER A 89 -6.60 -7.56 -1.48
C SER A 89 -6.09 -6.18 -1.06
N ALA A 90 -6.35 -5.15 -1.89
CA ALA A 90 -6.04 -3.75 -1.55
C ALA A 90 -6.85 -3.27 -0.33
N ASP A 91 -8.14 -3.60 -0.26
CA ASP A 91 -8.99 -3.21 0.87
C ASP A 91 -8.55 -3.89 2.17
N ILE A 92 -8.19 -5.18 2.12
CA ILE A 92 -7.70 -5.91 3.29
C ILE A 92 -6.40 -5.29 3.82
N ALA A 93 -5.44 -5.02 2.93
CA ALA A 93 -4.17 -4.37 3.31
C ALA A 93 -4.42 -2.98 3.89
N PHE A 94 -5.29 -2.18 3.27
CA PHE A 94 -5.65 -0.85 3.74
C PHE A 94 -6.29 -0.87 5.12
N ASN A 95 -7.32 -1.70 5.32
CA ASN A 95 -8.02 -1.83 6.59
C ASN A 95 -7.09 -2.34 7.70
N TYR A 96 -6.14 -3.21 7.37
CA TYR A 96 -5.12 -3.66 8.30
C TYR A 96 -4.26 -2.49 8.79
N ILE A 97 -3.75 -1.66 7.87
CA ILE A 97 -2.95 -0.47 8.22
C ILE A 97 -3.75 0.49 9.10
N VAL A 98 -4.98 0.81 8.71
CA VAL A 98 -5.87 1.71 9.50
C VAL A 98 -6.11 1.15 10.89
N SER A 99 -6.27 -0.17 11.05
CA SER A 99 -6.50 -0.81 12.34
C SER A 99 -5.30 -0.69 13.30
N LEU A 100 -4.08 -0.66 12.78
CA LEU A 100 -2.86 -0.54 13.58
C LEU A 100 -2.47 0.91 13.85
N LEU A 101 -2.53 1.76 12.81
CA LEU A 101 -2.18 3.17 12.93
C LEU A 101 -3.26 3.98 13.67
N ARG A 102 -4.51 3.51 13.69
CA ARG A 102 -5.64 4.11 14.42
C ARG A 102 -5.74 5.64 14.23
N PRO A 103 -5.77 6.14 12.98
CA PRO A 103 -5.96 7.57 12.73
C PRO A 103 -7.29 8.06 13.29
N GLU A 104 -7.36 9.32 13.66
CA GLU A 104 -8.62 9.99 14.02
C GLU A 104 -9.54 10.15 12.81
N SER A 105 -8.97 10.38 11.62
CA SER A 105 -9.74 10.47 10.37
C SER A 105 -8.93 10.01 9.16
N VAL A 106 -9.64 9.59 8.12
CA VAL A 106 -9.07 9.06 6.88
C VAL A 106 -9.77 9.70 5.69
N ASP A 107 -9.00 10.28 4.77
CA ASP A 107 -9.47 10.64 3.43
C ASP A 107 -8.81 9.69 2.43
N TYR A 108 -9.59 9.07 1.55
CA TYR A 108 -9.04 8.15 0.57
C TYR A 108 -9.86 8.08 -0.71
N LYS A 109 -9.19 7.71 -1.80
CA LYS A 109 -9.83 7.43 -3.08
C LYS A 109 -9.40 6.07 -3.58
N LYS A 110 -10.37 5.32 -4.11
CA LYS A 110 -10.13 4.06 -4.80
C LYS A 110 -10.25 4.28 -6.31
N LEU A 111 -9.19 3.92 -7.03
CA LEU A 111 -9.04 4.15 -8.46
C LEU A 111 -8.89 2.83 -9.19
N ASN A 112 -9.72 2.61 -10.19
CA ASN A 112 -9.51 1.51 -11.15
C ASN A 112 -8.42 1.93 -12.15
N ARG A 113 -7.37 1.12 -12.27
CA ARG A 113 -6.23 1.37 -13.13
C ARG A 113 -6.33 0.51 -14.39
N GLY A 114 -5.91 1.06 -15.54
CA GLY A 114 -5.90 0.30 -16.80
C GLY A 114 -7.27 0.04 -17.45
N VAL A 115 -8.32 0.78 -17.10
CA VAL A 115 -9.72 0.55 -17.56
C VAL A 115 -9.97 0.64 -19.08
N LYS A 116 -8.97 1.05 -19.87
CA LYS A 116 -9.05 1.15 -21.34
C LYS A 116 -8.23 0.06 -22.05
N VAL A 117 -7.58 -0.81 -21.32
CA VAL A 117 -6.82 -1.94 -21.86
C VAL A 117 -7.72 -3.17 -21.83
N GLU A 118 -7.81 -3.88 -22.96
CA GLU A 118 -8.40 -5.21 -23.00
C GLU A 118 -7.26 -6.21 -22.85
N GLU A 119 -6.98 -6.59 -21.61
CA GLU A 119 -5.86 -7.47 -21.30
C GLU A 119 -6.42 -8.85 -20.89
N ASN A 120 -6.14 -9.89 -21.69
CA ASN A 120 -6.35 -11.28 -21.28
C ASN A 120 -5.18 -11.73 -20.40
N VAL A 121 -4.97 -11.06 -19.27
CA VAL A 121 -3.88 -11.40 -18.35
C VAL A 121 -4.20 -12.74 -17.69
N LYS A 122 -3.50 -13.79 -18.11
CA LYS A 122 -3.43 -15.05 -17.37
C LYS A 122 -2.26 -14.96 -16.40
N VAL A 123 -2.56 -14.79 -15.12
CA VAL A 123 -1.57 -14.97 -14.04
C VAL A 123 -1.22 -16.45 -13.98
N ILE A 124 -0.05 -16.84 -14.49
CA ILE A 124 0.42 -18.25 -14.47
C ILE A 124 1.12 -18.55 -13.14
N ARG A 125 1.86 -17.58 -12.58
CA ARG A 125 2.50 -17.59 -11.25
C ARG A 125 2.68 -16.16 -10.72
N PRO A 126 2.80 -15.93 -9.39
CA PRO A 126 3.01 -14.61 -8.79
C PRO A 126 4.27 -13.84 -9.26
N GLN A 127 5.16 -14.46 -10.04
CA GLN A 127 6.46 -13.89 -10.44
C GLN A 127 6.65 -13.87 -11.97
N GLN A 128 5.64 -14.28 -12.74
CA GLN A 128 5.70 -14.30 -14.21
C GLN A 128 4.38 -13.85 -14.81
N ILE A 129 4.38 -12.60 -15.30
CA ILE A 129 3.33 -12.09 -16.17
C ILE A 129 3.76 -12.39 -17.60
N ALA A 130 2.98 -13.19 -18.33
CA ALA A 130 3.14 -13.37 -19.76
C ALA A 130 2.11 -12.50 -20.47
N ILE A 131 2.58 -11.56 -21.29
CA ILE A 131 1.75 -10.71 -22.14
C ILE A 131 1.48 -11.49 -23.43
N SER A 132 0.21 -11.77 -23.74
CA SER A 132 -0.23 -12.36 -25.02
C SER A 132 -0.96 -11.33 -25.86
#